data_AF-A0AB38X2S2-F1
#
_entry.id   AF-A0AB38X2S2-F1
#
_cell.length_a   1.000
_cell.length_b   1.000
_cell.length_c   1.000
_cell.angle_alpha   90.00
_cell.angle_beta   90.00
_cell.angle_gamma   90.00
#
_symmetry.space_group_name_H-M   'P 1'
#
loop_
_entity.id
_entity.type
_entity.pdbx_description
1 polymer ?
#
loop_
_entity_poly.entity_id
_entity_poly.type
_entity_poly.pdbx_seq_one_letter_code
_entity_poly.pdbx_strand_id
1 'polypeptide(L)'
;MSRPGNYGKSSRLKQLRQLKRKKSQQASRTIAWDQVEDFLLGRYHLVQGNRLPATVDATVQRFFSEWLQTALAQGEPQLQWDIAAITATTFKRIGNQVPWQFYAVLLEQVMAWQKFLLREGPVVPLVIPRQIIKPLTATAWAALVADQLAVNLLTIMATPITAEQREQLTKSFLADGHVQWSAVAALFAPLGFTIQASADESAHQWLTELLALTVSDFHH
;
A
#
# COMPACT_ATOMS: atom_id res chain seq x y z
N MET A 1 -27.83 -27.35 -59.74
CA MET A 1 -27.81 -27.98 -58.39
C MET A 1 -26.46 -28.64 -58.18
N SER A 2 -25.69 -28.24 -57.15
CA SER A 2 -24.59 -28.99 -56.51
C SER A 2 -23.86 -28.13 -55.44
N ARG A 3 -24.19 -28.41 -54.18
CA ARG A 3 -23.52 -28.16 -52.87
C ARG A 3 -22.43 -27.07 -52.72
N PRO A 4 -22.61 -26.08 -51.81
CA PRO A 4 -21.48 -25.34 -51.24
C PRO A 4 -20.77 -26.15 -50.14
N GLY A 5 -19.44 -26.31 -50.29
CA GLY A 5 -18.56 -27.00 -49.35
C GLY A 5 -18.16 -26.14 -48.15
N ASN A 6 -18.10 -26.77 -46.98
CA ASN A 6 -17.68 -26.24 -45.68
C ASN A 6 -16.26 -25.62 -45.69
N TYR A 7 -16.16 -24.30 -45.84
CA TYR A 7 -14.98 -23.52 -45.47
C TYR A 7 -15.18 -22.86 -44.10
N GLY A 8 -15.05 -23.64 -43.01
CA GLY A 8 -15.39 -23.13 -41.68
C GLY A 8 -14.56 -23.65 -40.51
N LYS A 9 -13.44 -24.36 -40.71
CA LYS A 9 -12.73 -25.01 -39.59
C LYS A 9 -11.20 -24.87 -39.51
N SER A 10 -10.51 -24.22 -40.44
CA SER A 10 -9.04 -24.03 -40.34
C SER A 10 -8.59 -22.63 -39.87
N SER A 11 -9.49 -21.62 -39.87
CA SER A 11 -9.17 -20.25 -39.42
C SER A 11 -9.02 -20.15 -37.89
N ARG A 12 -9.92 -20.79 -37.12
CA ARG A 12 -9.91 -20.70 -35.65
C ARG A 12 -8.68 -21.30 -34.98
N LEU A 13 -8.10 -22.37 -35.52
CA LEU A 13 -6.88 -22.97 -34.97
C LEU A 13 -5.62 -22.13 -35.28
N LYS A 14 -5.57 -21.45 -36.44
CA LYS A 14 -4.48 -20.50 -36.76
C LYS A 14 -4.57 -19.23 -35.90
N GLN A 15 -5.77 -18.70 -35.64
CA GLN A 15 -5.97 -17.56 -34.74
C GLN A 15 -5.59 -17.91 -33.30
N LEU A 16 -5.91 -19.09 -32.80
CA LEU A 16 -5.49 -19.55 -31.47
C LEU A 16 -3.97 -19.74 -31.35
N ARG A 17 -3.31 -20.24 -32.39
CA ARG A 17 -1.83 -20.32 -32.41
C ARG A 17 -1.19 -18.94 -32.50
N GLN A 18 -1.75 -17.99 -33.25
CA GLN A 18 -1.27 -16.60 -33.30
C GLN A 18 -1.50 -15.86 -31.97
N LEU A 19 -2.60 -16.13 -31.26
CA LEU A 19 -2.83 -15.61 -29.91
C LEU A 19 -1.86 -16.20 -28.89
N LYS A 20 -1.55 -17.50 -28.96
CA LYS A 20 -0.47 -18.10 -28.13
C LYS A 20 0.92 -17.55 -28.48
N ARG A 21 1.17 -17.23 -29.76
CA ARG A 21 2.45 -16.63 -30.22
C ARG A 21 2.57 -15.14 -29.84
N LYS A 22 1.46 -14.40 -29.77
CA LYS A 22 1.44 -13.04 -29.18
C LYS A 22 1.59 -13.08 -27.66
N LYS A 23 1.07 -14.10 -26.97
CA LYS A 23 1.30 -14.31 -25.54
C LYS A 23 2.73 -14.75 -25.20
N SER A 24 3.46 -15.35 -26.15
CA SER A 24 4.90 -15.65 -26.00
C SER A 24 5.84 -14.52 -26.46
N GLN A 25 5.32 -13.45 -27.09
CA GLN A 25 6.07 -12.26 -27.50
C GLN A 25 5.93 -11.09 -26.53
N GLN A 26 5.19 -11.27 -25.45
CA GLN A 26 5.17 -10.35 -24.30
C GLN A 26 6.20 -10.78 -23.24
N ALA A 27 7.28 -11.42 -23.69
CA ALA A 27 8.47 -11.67 -22.89
C ALA A 27 9.41 -10.48 -23.08
N SER A 28 9.65 -9.74 -21.98
CA SER A 28 10.75 -8.79 -21.81
C SER A 28 10.72 -7.52 -22.67
N ARG A 29 9.92 -6.53 -22.25
CA ARG A 29 10.45 -5.16 -22.26
C ARG A 29 10.88 -4.87 -20.83
N THR A 30 12.18 -4.96 -20.60
CA THR A 30 12.77 -4.40 -19.40
C THR A 30 12.34 -2.94 -19.28
N ILE A 31 11.80 -2.54 -18.13
CA ILE A 31 11.47 -1.16 -17.83
C ILE A 31 12.67 -0.46 -17.19
N ALA A 32 12.76 0.85 -17.35
CA ALA A 32 13.77 1.65 -16.66
C ALA A 32 13.41 1.84 -15.18
N TRP A 33 14.41 2.19 -14.35
CA TRP A 33 14.24 2.31 -12.90
C TRP A 33 13.20 3.36 -12.49
N ASP A 34 13.15 4.47 -13.23
CA ASP A 34 12.18 5.55 -13.08
C ASP A 34 10.73 5.12 -13.42
N GLN A 35 10.54 4.02 -14.13
CA GLN A 35 9.22 3.48 -14.50
C GLN A 35 8.68 2.46 -13.49
N VAL A 36 9.47 2.08 -12.48
CA VAL A 36 9.10 1.01 -11.53
C VAL A 36 7.88 1.39 -10.69
N GLU A 37 7.79 2.65 -10.27
CA GLU A 37 6.65 3.14 -9.48
C GLU A 37 5.34 3.02 -10.26
N ASP A 38 5.28 3.64 -11.44
CA ASP A 38 4.11 3.61 -12.33
C ASP A 38 3.71 2.17 -12.69
N PHE A 39 4.71 1.31 -12.97
CA PHE A 39 4.46 -0.08 -13.26
C PHE A 39 3.76 -0.77 -12.08
N LEU A 40 4.31 -0.69 -10.88
CA LEU A 40 3.76 -1.38 -9.71
C LEU A 40 2.41 -0.80 -9.28
N LEU A 41 2.23 0.51 -9.30
CA LEU A 41 0.93 1.15 -9.04
C LEU A 41 -0.13 0.72 -10.06
N GLY A 42 0.21 0.69 -11.34
CA GLY A 42 -0.68 0.21 -12.40
C GLY A 42 -1.04 -1.27 -12.21
N ARG A 43 -0.09 -2.12 -11.81
CA ARG A 43 -0.35 -3.53 -11.48
C ARG A 43 -1.26 -3.66 -10.26
N TYR A 44 -1.05 -2.85 -9.23
CA TYR A 44 -1.90 -2.83 -8.03
C TYR A 44 -3.34 -2.51 -8.37
N HIS A 45 -3.57 -1.42 -9.12
CA HIS A 45 -4.91 -0.99 -9.51
C HIS A 45 -5.67 -2.09 -10.29
N LEU A 46 -4.99 -2.77 -11.22
CA LEU A 46 -5.60 -3.83 -12.03
C LEU A 46 -5.94 -5.10 -11.24
N VAL A 47 -5.15 -5.43 -10.21
CA VAL A 47 -5.25 -6.69 -9.46
C VAL A 47 -6.17 -6.56 -8.24
N GLN A 48 -6.05 -5.45 -7.51
CA GLN A 48 -6.63 -5.28 -6.18
C GLN A 48 -7.41 -3.98 -6.07
N GLY A 49 -6.80 -2.85 -6.45
CA GLY A 49 -7.37 -1.51 -6.20
C GLY A 49 -8.77 -1.30 -6.78
N ASN A 50 -9.00 -1.76 -8.03
CA ASN A 50 -10.30 -1.61 -8.72
C ASN A 50 -11.49 -2.34 -8.08
N ARG A 51 -11.28 -3.11 -7.00
CA ARG A 51 -12.35 -3.82 -6.26
C ARG A 51 -12.66 -3.21 -4.91
N LEU A 52 -11.88 -2.22 -4.48
CA LEU A 52 -12.01 -1.60 -3.17
C LEU A 52 -12.90 -0.36 -3.25
N PRO A 53 -13.59 0.02 -2.16
CA PRO A 53 -14.22 1.33 -2.06
C PRO A 53 -13.22 2.45 -2.32
N ALA A 54 -13.68 3.57 -2.90
CA ALA A 54 -12.80 4.65 -3.37
C ALA A 54 -11.83 5.17 -2.28
N THR A 55 -12.34 5.45 -1.08
CA THR A 55 -11.52 5.95 0.04
C THR A 55 -10.48 4.91 0.50
N VAL A 56 -10.81 3.61 0.45
CA VAL A 56 -9.89 2.52 0.81
C VAL A 56 -8.82 2.35 -0.26
N ASP A 57 -9.19 2.31 -1.54
CA ASP A 57 -8.25 2.24 -2.67
C ASP A 57 -7.29 3.42 -2.64
N ALA A 58 -7.81 4.66 -2.51
CA ALA A 58 -7.00 5.86 -2.43
C ALA A 58 -6.01 5.81 -1.25
N THR A 59 -6.43 5.28 -0.09
CA THR A 59 -5.57 5.14 1.08
C THR A 59 -4.41 4.17 0.82
N VAL A 60 -4.70 2.99 0.25
CA VAL A 60 -3.66 2.00 -0.05
C VAL A 60 -2.76 2.46 -1.19
N GLN A 61 -3.29 3.11 -2.24
CA GLN A 61 -2.49 3.66 -3.33
C GLN A 61 -1.54 4.75 -2.85
N ARG A 62 -2.01 5.69 -2.02
CA ARG A 62 -1.14 6.74 -1.43
C ARG A 62 -0.07 6.13 -0.54
N PHE A 63 -0.42 5.18 0.33
CA PHE A 63 0.59 4.43 1.08
C PHE A 63 1.60 3.75 0.16
N PHE A 64 1.13 3.09 -0.90
CA PHE A 64 2.00 2.32 -1.78
C PHE A 64 2.94 3.20 -2.61
N SER A 65 2.46 4.33 -3.13
CA SER A 65 3.31 5.32 -3.81
C SER A 65 4.38 5.84 -2.85
N GLU A 66 4.01 6.22 -1.63
CA GLU A 66 4.99 6.68 -0.63
C GLU A 66 6.00 5.57 -0.26
N TRP A 67 5.52 4.32 -0.11
CA TRP A 67 6.37 3.17 0.14
C TRP A 67 7.36 2.93 -1.02
N LEU A 68 6.89 3.03 -2.26
CA LEU A 68 7.72 2.88 -3.46
C LEU A 68 8.76 3.99 -3.56
N GLN A 69 8.38 5.24 -3.37
CA GLN A 69 9.34 6.35 -3.33
C GLN A 69 10.43 6.12 -2.27
N THR A 70 10.06 5.58 -1.11
CA THR A 70 11.02 5.23 -0.04
C THR A 70 11.94 4.09 -0.46
N ALA A 71 11.40 3.05 -1.13
CA ALA A 71 12.19 1.94 -1.64
C ALA A 71 13.13 2.36 -2.78
N LEU A 72 12.65 3.18 -3.72
CA LEU A 72 13.39 3.61 -4.90
C LEU A 72 14.49 4.62 -4.55
N ALA A 73 14.30 5.42 -3.49
CA ALA A 73 15.32 6.31 -2.96
C ALA A 73 16.57 5.59 -2.44
N GLN A 74 16.50 4.28 -2.16
CA GLN A 74 17.67 3.45 -1.81
C GLN A 74 18.58 3.18 -3.01
N GLY A 75 18.12 3.49 -4.23
CA GLY A 75 18.88 3.37 -5.47
C GLY A 75 18.77 2.00 -6.14
N GLU A 76 19.10 1.97 -7.43
CA GLU A 76 19.06 0.75 -8.24
C GLU A 76 19.95 -0.40 -7.74
N PRO A 77 21.14 -0.16 -7.14
CA PRO A 77 21.96 -1.24 -6.60
C PRO A 77 21.33 -1.99 -5.42
N GLN A 78 20.31 -1.41 -4.76
CA GLN A 78 19.60 -2.05 -3.67
C GLN A 78 18.63 -3.10 -4.21
N LEU A 79 19.08 -4.35 -4.22
CA LEU A 79 18.31 -5.47 -4.79
C LEU A 79 17.23 -6.00 -3.85
N GLN A 80 17.36 -5.75 -2.55
CA GLN A 80 16.47 -6.27 -1.52
C GLN A 80 15.58 -5.16 -0.96
N TRP A 81 14.27 -5.34 -1.09
CA TRP A 81 13.28 -4.49 -0.45
C TRP A 81 12.76 -5.16 0.82
N ASP A 82 13.22 -4.64 1.95
CA ASP A 82 12.80 -5.05 3.28
C ASP A 82 11.47 -4.37 3.64
N ILE A 83 10.39 -5.15 3.65
CA ILE A 83 9.05 -4.62 3.92
C ILE A 83 9.02 -3.91 5.28
N ALA A 84 9.61 -4.51 6.31
CA ALA A 84 9.59 -3.95 7.66
C ALA A 84 10.33 -2.60 7.71
N ALA A 85 11.55 -2.55 7.17
CA ALA A 85 12.38 -1.35 7.23
C ALA A 85 11.83 -0.20 6.37
N ILE A 86 11.38 -0.50 5.15
CA ILE A 86 10.82 0.51 4.24
C ILE A 86 9.50 1.04 4.80
N THR A 87 8.64 0.18 5.35
CA THR A 87 7.38 0.59 5.98
C THR A 87 7.64 1.52 7.17
N ALA A 88 8.54 1.15 8.09
CA ALA A 88 8.87 1.99 9.24
C ALA A 88 9.42 3.37 8.82
N THR A 89 10.19 3.42 7.72
CA THR A 89 10.71 4.68 7.17
C THR A 89 9.60 5.51 6.51
N THR A 90 8.72 4.85 5.75
CA THR A 90 7.57 5.48 5.08
C THR A 90 6.64 6.11 6.10
N PHE A 91 6.29 5.36 7.15
CA PHE A 91 5.43 5.82 8.24
C PHE A 91 5.97 7.06 8.95
N LYS A 92 7.28 7.12 9.21
CA LYS A 92 7.91 8.33 9.77
C LYS A 92 7.80 9.53 8.85
N ARG A 93 7.90 9.34 7.53
CA ARG A 93 7.80 10.43 6.54
C ARG A 93 6.38 11.01 6.48
N ILE A 94 5.37 10.15 6.48
CA ILE A 94 3.97 10.56 6.31
C ILE A 94 3.25 10.89 7.64
N GLY A 95 3.89 10.63 8.78
CA GLY A 95 3.25 10.61 10.11
C GLY A 95 2.39 11.82 10.46
N ASN A 96 2.84 13.03 10.12
CA ASN A 96 2.13 14.28 10.42
C ASN A 96 1.23 14.78 9.27
N GLN A 97 1.15 14.02 8.17
CA GLN A 97 0.44 14.41 6.94
C GLN A 97 -0.89 13.68 6.80
N VAL A 98 -1.15 12.68 7.64
CA VAL A 98 -2.35 11.85 7.59
C VAL A 98 -2.97 11.68 8.98
N PRO A 99 -4.30 11.62 9.10
CA PRO A 99 -4.96 11.41 10.37
C PRO A 99 -4.87 9.93 10.81
N TRP A 100 -5.21 9.61 12.06
CA TRP A 100 -5.11 8.23 12.55
C TRP A 100 -5.98 7.24 11.75
N GLN A 101 -7.11 7.70 11.18
CA GLN A 101 -8.01 6.90 10.33
C GLN A 101 -7.30 6.33 9.11
N PHE A 102 -6.26 7.01 8.59
CA PHE A 102 -5.41 6.47 7.53
C PHE A 102 -4.82 5.12 7.92
N TYR A 103 -4.27 5.03 9.13
CA TYR A 103 -3.64 3.81 9.62
C TYR A 103 -4.67 2.72 9.91
N ALA A 104 -5.89 3.09 10.34
CA ALA A 104 -6.98 2.15 10.56
C ALA A 104 -7.42 1.48 9.24
N VAL A 105 -7.74 2.29 8.23
CA VAL A 105 -8.08 1.79 6.89
C VAL A 105 -6.93 0.97 6.30
N LEU A 106 -5.69 1.45 6.43
CA LEU A 106 -4.53 0.74 5.90
C LEU A 106 -4.37 -0.64 6.55
N LEU A 107 -4.48 -0.73 7.89
CA LEU A 107 -4.24 -1.98 8.64
C LEU A 107 -5.19 -3.12 8.23
N GLU A 108 -6.41 -2.81 7.79
CA GLU A 108 -7.33 -3.81 7.23
C GLU A 108 -6.85 -4.38 5.89
N GLN A 109 -6.07 -3.61 5.14
CA GLN A 109 -5.64 -3.94 3.78
C GLN A 109 -4.19 -4.43 3.69
N VAL A 110 -3.35 -4.20 4.71
CA VAL A 110 -1.90 -4.48 4.63
C VAL A 110 -1.56 -5.93 4.28
N MET A 111 -2.34 -6.91 4.75
CA MET A 111 -2.06 -8.31 4.45
C MET A 111 -2.32 -8.64 2.97
N ALA A 112 -3.38 -8.07 2.39
CA ALA A 112 -3.67 -8.21 0.97
C ALA A 112 -2.65 -7.45 0.11
N TRP A 113 -2.31 -6.23 0.50
CA TRP A 113 -1.25 -5.43 -0.14
C TRP A 113 0.12 -6.12 -0.08
N GLN A 114 0.51 -6.66 1.07
CA GLN A 114 1.78 -7.39 1.22
C GLN A 114 1.80 -8.63 0.33
N LYS A 115 0.70 -9.38 0.25
CA LYS A 115 0.58 -10.52 -0.66
C LYS A 115 0.71 -10.11 -2.12
N PHE A 116 0.13 -8.97 -2.49
CA PHE A 116 0.32 -8.37 -3.81
C PHE A 116 1.81 -8.07 -4.06
N LEU A 117 2.48 -7.38 -3.14
CA LEU A 117 3.88 -6.97 -3.28
C LEU A 117 4.82 -8.17 -3.38
N LEU A 118 4.62 -9.21 -2.55
CA LEU A 118 5.40 -10.45 -2.60
C LEU A 118 5.25 -11.18 -3.95
N ARG A 119 4.11 -11.01 -4.62
CA ARG A 119 3.82 -11.66 -5.90
C ARG A 119 4.31 -10.83 -7.09
N GLU A 120 4.04 -9.53 -7.11
CA GLU A 120 4.32 -8.66 -8.26
C GLU A 120 5.71 -8.01 -8.19
N GLY A 121 6.25 -7.76 -6.99
CA GLY A 121 7.56 -7.13 -6.80
C GLY A 121 8.72 -7.90 -7.45
N PRO A 122 8.85 -9.22 -7.25
CA PRO A 122 9.92 -10.01 -7.86
C PRO A 122 9.81 -10.19 -9.38
N VAL A 123 8.62 -9.97 -9.95
CA VAL A 123 8.35 -10.17 -11.37
C VAL A 123 8.26 -8.86 -12.16
N VAL A 124 8.60 -7.72 -11.52
CA VAL A 124 8.82 -6.46 -12.24
C VAL A 124 9.89 -6.71 -13.30
N PRO A 125 9.66 -6.30 -14.57
CA PRO A 125 10.58 -6.56 -15.66
C PRO A 125 11.81 -5.64 -15.58
N LEU A 126 12.67 -5.83 -14.58
CA LEU A 126 13.97 -5.15 -14.45
C LEU A 126 15.09 -6.05 -14.96
N VAL A 127 16.25 -5.46 -15.27
CA VAL A 127 17.45 -6.22 -15.67
C VAL A 127 17.85 -7.20 -14.57
N ILE A 128 17.79 -6.72 -13.33
CA ILE A 128 18.02 -7.53 -12.12
C ILE A 128 16.72 -7.52 -11.31
N PRO A 129 16.06 -8.67 -11.11
CA PRO A 129 14.85 -8.76 -10.29
C PRO A 129 15.07 -8.29 -8.86
N ARG A 130 14.04 -7.70 -8.25
CA ARG A 130 14.07 -7.33 -6.82
C ARG A 130 13.63 -8.49 -5.95
N GLN A 131 14.24 -8.60 -4.78
CA GLN A 131 13.82 -9.55 -3.76
C GLN A 131 13.00 -8.81 -2.71
N ILE A 132 11.81 -9.32 -2.41
CA ILE A 132 11.00 -8.81 -1.31
C ILE A 132 11.31 -9.68 -0.09
N ILE A 133 11.77 -9.05 0.99
CA ILE A 133 12.24 -9.75 2.19
C ILE A 133 11.52 -9.26 3.44
N LYS A 134 11.61 -10.06 4.51
CA LYS A 134 11.03 -9.80 5.84
C LYS A 134 9.54 -9.39 5.79
N PRO A 135 8.66 -10.22 5.22
CA PRO A 135 7.23 -9.99 5.32
C PRO A 135 6.80 -9.96 6.80
N LEU A 136 5.86 -9.09 7.11
CA LEU A 136 5.34 -8.91 8.46
C LEU A 136 4.11 -9.78 8.68
N THR A 137 3.93 -10.23 9.93
CA THR A 137 2.65 -10.82 10.39
C THR A 137 1.63 -9.71 10.63
N ALA A 138 0.35 -10.07 10.76
CA ALA A 138 -0.69 -9.11 11.13
C ALA A 138 -0.39 -8.40 12.46
N THR A 139 0.11 -9.13 13.45
CA THR A 139 0.51 -8.58 14.75
C THR A 139 1.73 -7.64 14.65
N ALA A 140 2.69 -7.94 13.76
CA ALA A 140 3.84 -7.07 13.54
C ALA A 140 3.44 -5.78 12.79
N TRP A 141 2.47 -5.86 11.88
CA TRP A 141 1.85 -4.68 11.27
C TRP A 141 1.15 -3.81 12.32
N ALA A 142 0.32 -4.42 13.18
CA ALA A 142 -0.35 -3.71 14.27
C ALA A 142 0.67 -3.01 15.19
N ALA A 143 1.77 -3.69 15.54
CA ALA A 143 2.84 -3.11 16.35
C ALA A 143 3.53 -1.91 15.68
N LEU A 144 3.84 -1.99 14.37
CA LEU A 144 4.41 -0.86 13.63
C LEU A 144 3.47 0.34 13.55
N VAL A 145 2.18 0.09 13.35
CA VAL A 145 1.16 1.13 13.32
C VAL A 145 1.01 1.78 14.70
N ALA A 146 0.87 0.99 15.76
CA ALA A 146 0.77 1.50 17.13
C ALA A 146 2.00 2.34 17.50
N ASP A 147 3.19 1.88 17.13
CA ASP A 147 4.43 2.61 17.35
C ASP A 147 4.48 3.94 16.61
N GLN A 148 4.04 3.98 15.35
CA GLN A 148 3.97 5.23 14.60
C GLN A 148 2.93 6.19 15.20
N LEU A 149 1.77 5.69 15.63
CA LEU A 149 0.75 6.51 16.28
C LEU A 149 1.28 7.12 17.59
N ALA A 150 2.07 6.36 18.36
CA ALA A 150 2.73 6.86 19.55
C ALA A 150 3.73 7.98 19.23
N VAL A 151 4.55 7.81 18.18
CA VAL A 151 5.46 8.84 17.69
C VAL A 151 4.70 10.09 17.25
N ASN A 152 3.62 9.94 16.49
CA ASN A 152 2.81 11.07 16.01
C ASN A 152 2.23 11.85 17.20
N LEU A 153 1.64 11.16 18.18
CA LEU A 153 1.04 11.80 19.35
C LEU A 153 2.09 12.60 20.15
N LEU A 154 3.24 11.99 20.45
CA LEU A 154 4.31 12.66 21.20
C LEU A 154 4.89 13.86 20.41
N THR A 155 4.98 13.74 19.09
CA THR A 155 5.42 14.83 18.22
C THR A 155 4.45 16.01 18.25
N ILE A 156 3.14 15.76 18.18
CA ILE A 156 2.10 16.80 18.25
C ILE A 156 2.11 17.48 19.62
N MET A 157 2.31 16.71 20.68
CA MET A 157 2.40 17.24 22.06
C MET A 157 3.71 18.00 22.33
N ALA A 158 4.60 18.13 21.35
CA ALA A 158 5.91 18.77 21.45
C ALA A 158 6.76 18.25 22.63
N THR A 159 6.57 16.99 23.02
CA THR A 159 7.35 16.36 24.08
C THR A 159 8.63 15.74 23.50
N PRO A 160 9.78 15.87 24.17
CA PRO A 160 10.95 15.09 23.80
C PRO A 160 10.61 13.60 23.82
N ILE A 161 10.75 12.93 22.68
CA ILE A 161 10.38 11.52 22.55
C ILE A 161 11.43 10.69 23.30
N THR A 162 11.12 10.28 24.53
CA THR A 162 11.93 9.26 25.22
C THR A 162 11.51 7.86 24.75
N ALA A 163 12.47 6.93 24.72
CA ALA A 163 12.19 5.55 24.32
C ALA A 163 11.13 4.90 25.23
N GLU A 164 11.19 5.17 26.53
CA GLU A 164 10.27 4.64 27.53
C GLU A 164 8.83 5.14 27.34
N GLN A 165 8.65 6.45 27.11
CA GLN A 165 7.32 7.03 26.88
C GLN A 165 6.70 6.48 25.60
N ARG A 166 7.49 6.40 24.52
CA ARG A 166 7.05 5.80 23.26
C ARG A 166 6.64 4.34 23.47
N GLU A 167 7.45 3.54 24.16
CA GLU A 167 7.13 2.13 24.40
C GLU A 167 5.85 1.96 25.23
N GLN A 168 5.67 2.76 26.29
CA GLN A 168 4.47 2.73 27.12
C GLN A 168 3.21 3.09 26.32
N LEU A 169 3.29 4.12 25.48
CA LEU A 169 2.19 4.55 24.63
C LEU A 169 1.89 3.54 23.51
N THR A 170 2.91 2.96 22.89
CA THR A 170 2.73 1.86 21.91
C THR A 170 1.99 0.69 22.55
N LYS A 171 2.35 0.32 23.79
CA LYS A 171 1.67 -0.75 24.53
C LYS A 171 0.22 -0.40 24.86
N SER A 172 -0.09 0.84 25.20
CA SER A 172 -1.48 1.24 25.50
C SER A 172 -2.39 1.24 24.26
N PHE A 173 -1.82 1.33 23.05
CA PHE A 173 -2.54 1.17 21.80
C PHE A 173 -2.77 -0.28 21.37
N LEU A 174 -2.20 -1.27 22.06
CA LEU A 174 -2.32 -2.68 21.67
C LEU A 174 -3.07 -3.48 22.74
N ALA A 175 -3.99 -4.33 22.31
CA ALA A 175 -4.49 -5.44 23.11
C ALA A 175 -4.61 -6.69 22.24
N ASP A 176 -4.16 -7.83 22.76
CA ASP A 176 -4.14 -9.13 22.07
C ASP A 176 -3.49 -9.10 20.67
N GLY A 177 -2.53 -8.20 20.46
CA GLY A 177 -1.83 -8.03 19.17
C GLY A 177 -2.60 -7.22 18.13
N HIS A 178 -3.71 -6.57 18.52
CA HIS A 178 -4.53 -5.69 17.68
C HIS A 178 -4.48 -4.25 18.19
N VAL A 179 -4.60 -3.29 17.27
CA VAL A 179 -4.68 -1.87 17.62
C VAL A 179 -6.05 -1.56 18.24
N GLN A 180 -6.05 -0.89 19.39
CA GLN A 180 -7.24 -0.43 20.09
C GLN A 180 -7.68 0.94 19.56
N TRP A 181 -8.46 0.94 18.47
CA TRP A 181 -8.88 2.18 17.79
C TRP A 181 -9.69 3.13 18.67
N SER A 182 -10.43 2.62 19.66
CA SER A 182 -11.12 3.46 20.65
C SER A 182 -10.14 4.28 21.51
N ALA A 183 -9.04 3.67 21.96
CA ALA A 183 -7.99 4.34 22.71
C ALA A 183 -7.24 5.36 21.83
N VAL A 184 -6.93 4.99 20.58
CA VAL A 184 -6.31 5.90 19.61
C VAL A 184 -7.22 7.11 19.37
N ALA A 185 -8.49 6.90 19.02
CA ALA A 185 -9.41 7.99 18.76
C ALA A 185 -9.58 8.92 19.97
N ALA A 186 -9.67 8.38 21.18
CA ALA A 186 -9.80 9.18 22.40
C ALA A 186 -8.58 10.10 22.65
N LEU A 187 -7.36 9.64 22.35
CA LEU A 187 -6.14 10.45 22.53
C LEU A 187 -5.95 11.48 21.41
N PHE A 188 -6.38 11.19 20.19
CA PHE A 188 -6.24 12.11 19.05
C PHE A 188 -7.40 13.11 18.94
N ALA A 189 -8.59 12.82 19.49
CA ALA A 189 -9.76 13.69 19.38
C ALA A 189 -9.53 15.13 19.88
N PRO A 190 -8.86 15.38 21.03
CA PRO A 190 -8.60 16.74 21.50
C PRO A 190 -7.63 17.53 20.62
N LEU A 191 -6.76 16.84 19.87
CA LEU A 191 -5.75 17.45 19.00
C LEU A 191 -6.33 17.85 17.65
N GLY A 192 -7.29 17.04 17.17
CA GLY A 192 -7.85 17.16 15.83
C GLY A 192 -6.81 16.87 14.75
N PHE A 193 -7.22 17.05 13.50
CA PHE A 193 -6.33 17.00 12.34
C PHE A 193 -6.74 18.11 11.37
N THR A 194 -5.76 18.87 10.90
CA THR A 194 -5.99 19.97 9.96
C THR A 194 -5.38 19.59 8.61
N ILE A 195 -6.21 19.62 7.57
CA ILE A 195 -5.75 19.41 6.19
C ILE A 195 -4.94 20.64 5.78
N GLN A 196 -3.72 20.41 5.26
CA GLN A 196 -2.86 21.48 4.81
C GLN A 196 -3.45 22.18 3.58
N ALA A 197 -3.45 23.51 3.57
CA ALA A 197 -3.99 24.32 2.47
C ALA A 197 -3.28 24.07 1.11
N SER A 198 -2.05 23.55 1.14
CA SER A 198 -1.27 23.20 -0.05
C SER A 198 -1.67 21.86 -0.68
N ALA A 199 -2.53 21.06 -0.04
CA ALA A 199 -2.98 19.81 -0.63
C ALA A 199 -3.84 20.07 -1.87
N ASP A 200 -3.71 19.23 -2.90
CA ASP A 200 -4.58 19.32 -4.08
C ASP A 200 -6.04 18.94 -3.73
N GLU A 201 -6.96 19.19 -4.66
CA GLU A 201 -8.39 18.94 -4.49
C GLU A 201 -8.70 17.46 -4.21
N SER A 202 -7.99 16.54 -4.89
CA SER A 202 -8.17 15.10 -4.71
C SER A 202 -7.71 14.63 -3.32
N ALA A 203 -6.63 15.21 -2.80
CA ALA A 203 -6.10 14.94 -1.49
C ALA A 203 -7.00 15.53 -0.40
N HIS A 204 -7.53 16.74 -0.61
CA HIS A 204 -8.51 17.36 0.29
C HIS A 204 -9.77 16.52 0.41
N GLN A 205 -10.35 16.08 -0.70
CA GLN A 205 -11.54 15.25 -0.70
C GLN A 205 -11.30 13.94 0.04
N TRP A 206 -10.23 13.22 -0.32
CA TRP A 206 -9.86 11.96 0.34
C TRP A 206 -9.63 12.11 1.84
N LEU A 207 -8.91 13.16 2.28
CA LEU A 207 -8.68 13.41 3.70
C LEU A 207 -9.99 13.74 4.43
N THR A 208 -10.91 14.46 3.78
CA THR A 208 -12.22 14.77 4.34
C THR A 208 -13.06 13.50 4.51
N GLU A 209 -13.06 12.62 3.51
CA GLU A 209 -13.71 11.30 3.60
C GLU A 209 -13.10 10.44 4.71
N LEU A 210 -11.77 10.46 4.87
CA LEU A 210 -11.09 9.76 5.97
C LEU A 210 -11.48 10.30 7.35
N LEU A 211 -11.59 11.63 7.49
CA LEU A 211 -11.96 12.25 8.77
C LEU A 211 -13.41 11.99 9.17
N ALA A 212 -14.28 11.68 8.21
CA ALA A 212 -15.65 11.26 8.47
C ALA A 212 -15.75 9.86 9.08
N LEU A 213 -14.70 9.03 8.95
CA LEU A 213 -14.66 7.69 9.54
C LEU A 213 -14.49 7.75 11.06
N THR A 214 -15.17 6.84 11.72
CA THR A 214 -15.28 6.70 13.17
C THR A 214 -14.79 5.32 13.61
N VAL A 215 -14.63 5.13 14.92
CA VAL A 215 -14.19 3.83 15.47
C VAL A 215 -15.14 2.68 15.07
N SER A 216 -16.43 2.94 14.92
CA SER A 216 -17.41 1.92 14.51
C SER A 216 -17.18 1.36 13.11
N ASP A 217 -16.44 2.07 12.26
CA ASP A 217 -16.12 1.64 10.91
C ASP A 217 -14.99 0.59 10.87
N PHE A 218 -14.32 0.35 12.01
CA PHE A 218 -13.13 -0.53 12.12
C PHE A 218 -13.30 -1.69 13.13
N HIS A 219 -14.53 -1.92 13.62
CA HIS A 219 -14.81 -3.02 14.55
C HIS A 219 -15.01 -4.34 13.82
N HIS A 220 -13.97 -5.18 13.81
CA HIS A 220 -14.04 -6.60 13.47
C HIS A 220 -13.28 -7.46 14.48
#